data_AF-A0A443YSV1-F1
#
_entry.id   AF-A0A443YSV1-F1
#
_cell.length_a   1.000
_cell.length_b   1.000
_cell.length_c   1.000
_cell.angle_alpha   90.00
_cell.angle_beta   90.00
_cell.angle_gamma   90.00
#
_symmetry.space_group_name_H-M   'P 1'
#
loop_
_entity.id
_entity.type
_entity.pdbx_description
1 polymer ?
#
loop_
_entity_poly.entity_id
_entity_poly.type
_entity_poly.pdbx_seq_one_letter_code
_entity_poly.pdbx_strand_id
1 'polypeptide(L)' 'MLNSPTVKAIEGTYRGDEVIHFVDPKTGLNMITKRNGEFLSGWKLNNKQLTNILSRGSL' A
#
# COMPACT_ATOMS: atom_id res chain seq x y z
N MET A 1 11.85 5.11 0.52
CA MET A 1 11.72 6.06 -0.60
C MET A 1 11.25 5.31 -1.84
N LEU A 2 10.37 5.90 -2.65
CA LEU A 2 9.67 5.32 -3.81
C LEU A 2 10.57 4.94 -5.01
N ASN A 3 11.86 4.71 -4.77
CA ASN A 3 12.88 4.43 -5.81
C ASN A 3 13.34 2.96 -5.82
N SER A 4 12.67 2.08 -5.07
CA SER A 4 12.95 0.64 -5.20
C SER A 4 12.20 0.11 -6.44
N PRO A 5 12.87 -0.61 -7.36
CA PRO A 5 12.24 -1.17 -8.55
C PRO A 5 11.15 -2.23 -8.23
N THR A 6 10.94 -2.54 -6.95
CA THR A 6 9.97 -3.55 -6.48
C THR A 6 8.67 -2.96 -5.93
N VAL A 7 8.55 -1.64 -5.79
CA VAL A 7 7.31 -1.00 -5.31
C VAL A 7 6.19 -1.22 -6.32
N LYS A 8 5.06 -1.74 -5.83
CA LYS A 8 3.83 -1.90 -6.59
C LYS A 8 2.83 -0.83 -6.17
N ALA A 9 2.23 -0.16 -7.13
CA ALA A 9 1.03 0.64 -6.91
C ALA A 9 -0.20 -0.27 -7.04
N ILE A 10 -1.04 -0.30 -6.02
CA ILE A 10 -2.24 -1.14 -5.95
C ILE A 10 -3.40 -0.24 -5.57
N GLU A 11 -4.35 -0.07 -6.49
CA GLU A 11 -5.62 0.56 -6.18
C GLU A 11 -6.42 -0.34 -5.23
N GLY A 12 -7.01 0.27 -4.20
CA GLY A 12 -7.79 -0.50 -3.24
C GLY A 12 -8.39 0.37 -2.16
N THR A 13 -8.51 -0.18 -0.95
CA THR A 13 -9.18 0.50 0.16
C THR A 13 -8.36 0.54 1.43
N TYR A 14 -8.56 1.58 2.23
CA TYR A 14 -8.11 1.67 3.60
C TYR A 14 -9.27 2.07 4.49
N ARG A 15 -9.70 1.18 5.39
CA ARG A 15 -10.90 1.37 6.24
C ARG A 15 -12.19 1.69 5.46
N GLY A 16 -12.27 1.24 4.20
CA GLY A 16 -13.41 1.45 3.32
C GLY A 16 -13.24 2.59 2.31
N ASP A 17 -12.30 3.51 2.51
CA ASP A 17 -12.06 4.63 1.59
C ASP A 17 -11.12 4.22 0.46
N GLU A 18 -11.38 4.71 -0.75
CA GLU A 18 -10.56 4.44 -1.93
C GLU A 18 -9.19 5.12 -1.85
N VAL A 19 -8.14 4.33 -2.04
CA VAL A 19 -6.73 4.75 -1.91
C VAL A 19 -5.84 4.06 -2.94
N ILE A 20 -4.60 4.53 -3.04
CA ILE A 20 -3.51 3.82 -3.73
C ILE A 20 -2.51 3.38 -2.66
N HIS A 21 -2.23 2.08 -2.60
CA HIS A 21 -1.16 1.49 -1.80
C HIS A 21 0.10 1.38 -2.64
N PHE A 22 1.18 2.02 -2.21
CA PHE A 22 2.53 1.84 -2.73
C PHE A 22 3.29 0.90 -1.80
N VAL A 23 3.30 -0.39 -2.15
CA VAL A 23 3.84 -1.45 -1.32
C VAL A 23 5.07 -2.08 -1.95
N ASP A 24 6.14 -2.29 -1.17
CA ASP A 24 7.25 -3.15 -1.55
C ASP A 24 7.02 -4.57 -1.00
N PRO A 25 6.73 -5.57 -1.85
CA PRO A 25 6.45 -6.93 -1.40
C PRO A 25 7.63 -7.60 -0.69
N LYS A 26 8.87 -7.15 -0.95
CA LYS A 26 10.07 -7.74 -0.33
C LYS A 26 10.26 -7.27 1.11
N THR A 27 10.00 -6.00 1.37
CA THR A 27 10.24 -5.39 2.69
C THR A 27 8.97 -5.23 3.53
N GLY A 28 7.79 -5.28 2.89
CA GLY A 28 6.51 -5.00 3.51
C GLY A 28 6.28 -3.51 3.80
N LEU A 29 7.16 -2.61 3.34
CA LEU A 29 6.96 -1.17 3.48
C LEU A 29 5.79 -0.74 2.60
N ASN A 30 4.85 -0.01 3.20
CA ASN A 30 3.66 0.48 2.54
C ASN A 30 3.50 1.99 2.74
N MET A 31 3.06 2.67 1.70
CA MET A 31 2.62 4.06 1.72
C MET A 31 1.22 4.15 1.12
N ILE A 32 0.33 4.88 1.76
CA ILE A 32 -1.06 5.05 1.36
C ILE A 32 -1.25 6.49 0.91
N THR A 33 -1.84 6.68 -0.26
CA THR A 33 -2.26 8.00 -0.75
C THR A 33 -3.74 7.98 -1.11
N LYS A 34 -4.37 9.14 -1.09
CA LYS A 34 -5.62 9.35 -1.81
C LYS A 34 -5.38 9.21 -3.32
N ARG A 35 -6.46 9.05 -4.10
CA ARG A 35 -6.39 9.00 -5.57
C ARG A 35 -5.84 10.28 -6.21
N ASN A 36 -5.96 11.42 -5.53
CA ASN A 36 -5.37 12.69 -5.98
C ASN A 36 -3.87 12.84 -5.65
N GLY A 37 -3.24 11.79 -5.08
CA GLY A 37 -1.81 11.78 -4.75
C GLY A 37 -1.47 12.33 -3.36
N GLU A 38 -2.45 12.83 -2.59
CA GLU A 38 -2.22 13.30 -1.22
C GLU A 38 -1.81 12.14 -0.30
N PHE A 39 -0.70 12.31 0.42
CA PHE A 39 -0.23 11.33 1.39
C PHE A 39 -1.20 11.20 2.56
N LEU A 40 -1.57 9.96 2.90
CA LEU A 40 -2.41 9.65 4.06
C LEU A 40 -1.61 9.07 5.22
N SER A 41 -0.81 8.03 4.95
CA SER A 41 -0.08 7.30 5.98
C SER A 41 0.97 6.36 5.37
N GLY A 42 1.82 5.77 6.20
CA GLY A 42 2.75 4.74 5.77
C GLY A 42 3.43 4.03 6.93
N TRP A 43 3.54 2.70 6.83
CA TRP A 43 4.21 1.85 7.82
C TRP A 43 4.63 0.52 7.21
N LYS A 44 5.41 -0.26 7.97
CA LYS A 44 5.76 -1.64 7.61
C LYS A 44 4.61 -2.58 7.98
N LEU A 45 4.06 -3.25 7.01
CA LEU A 45 2.97 -4.21 7.19
C LEU A 45 3.48 -5.49 7.85
N ASN A 46 2.62 -6.12 8.64
CA ASN A 46 2.82 -7.52 9.00
C ASN A 46 2.41 -8.44 7.83
N ASN A 47 2.75 -9.74 7.92
CA ASN A 47 2.51 -10.70 6.84
C ASN A 47 1.03 -10.77 6.42
N LYS A 48 0.08 -10.72 7.36
CA LYS A 48 -1.36 -10.78 7.04
C LYS A 48 -1.82 -9.54 6.27
N GLN A 49 -1.40 -8.35 6.72
CA GLN A 49 -1.70 -7.09 6.06
C GLN A 49 -1.11 -7.05 4.64
N LEU A 50 0.14 -7.50 4.49
CA LEU A 50 0.79 -7.57 3.19
C LEU A 50 0.04 -8.52 2.24
N THR A 51 -0.34 -9.71 2.70
CA THR A 51 -1.16 -10.65 1.91
C THR A 51 -2.49 -10.02 1.51
N ASN A 52 -3.17 -9.30 2.41
CA ASN A 52 -4.44 -8.64 2.08
C ASN A 52 -4.28 -7.59 0.97
N ILE A 53 -3.24 -6.75 1.01
CA ILE A 53 -2.99 -5.79 -0.06
C ILE A 53 -2.67 -6.51 -1.38
N LEU A 54 -1.77 -7.48 -1.35
CA LEU A 54 -1.31 -8.16 -2.57
C LEU A 54 -2.40 -9.03 -3.22
N SER A 55 -3.36 -9.55 -2.45
CA SER A 55 -4.43 -10.41 -2.96
C SER A 55 -5.71 -9.65 -3.33
N ARG A 56 -6.09 -8.64 -2.54
CA ARG A 56 -7.39 -7.95 -2.68
C ARG A 56 -7.32 -6.41 -2.54
N GLY A 57 -6.14 -5.83 -2.34
CA GLY A 57 -5.96 -4.37 -2.26
C GLY A 57 -6.54 -3.69 -1.01
N SER A 58 -6.90 -4.42 0.05
CA SER A 58 -7.67 -3.85 1.15
C SER A 58 -7.00 -4.00 2.52
N LEU A 59 -6.82 -2.87 3.21
CA LEU A 59 -6.38 -2.76 4.60
C LEU A 59 -7.50 -2.34 5.55
#